data_AF-G4TQP9-F1
#
_entry.id   AF-G4TQP9-F1
#
_cell.length_a   1.000
_cell.length_b   1.000
_cell.length_c   1.000
_cell.angle_alpha   90.00
_cell.angle_beta   90.00
_cell.angle_gamma   90.00
#
_symmetry.space_group_name_H-M   'P 1'
#
loop_
_entity.id
_entity.type
_entity.pdbx_description
1 polymer ?
#
loop_
_entity_poly.entity_id
_entity_poly.type
_entity_poly.pdbx_seq_one_letter_code
_entity_poly.pdbx_strand_id
1 'polypeptide(L)'
;MRFAIFALLLTFSGLLASAAPLPRPATPKGIHEAALREHQEKAAFHHAEAVDNRNSAQAHLTKLEEAKKSGDQRKIVFHQSRHDAHVQQERFHLDEHARHQAAATYHAQQLAHLKFRSIDELD
;
A
#
# COMPACT_ATOMS: atom_id res chain seq x y z
N MET A 1 -51.43 26.05 14.84
CA MET A 1 -50.52 26.44 13.73
C MET A 1 -49.11 25.83 13.91
N ARG A 2 -48.93 24.51 13.92
CA ARG A 2 -47.57 23.91 14.08
C ARG A 2 -47.34 22.58 13.35
N PHE A 3 -48.16 22.22 12.35
CA PHE A 3 -48.01 20.95 11.64
C PHE A 3 -47.73 21.08 10.13
N ALA A 4 -47.68 22.30 9.58
CA ALA A 4 -47.48 22.51 8.15
C ALA A 4 -46.00 22.65 7.72
N ILE A 5 -45.05 22.72 8.67
CA ILE A 5 -43.64 23.02 8.39
C ILE A 5 -42.80 21.76 8.13
N PHE A 6 -43.21 20.59 8.62
CA PHE A 6 -42.40 19.37 8.51
C PHE A 6 -42.50 18.65 7.16
N ALA A 7 -43.58 18.85 6.40
CA ALA A 7 -43.76 18.18 5.10
C ALA A 7 -42.92 18.81 3.96
N LEU A 8 -42.47 20.06 4.12
CA LEU A 8 -41.73 20.77 3.08
C LEU A 8 -40.21 20.51 3.12
N LEU A 9 -39.70 19.93 4.21
CA LEU A 9 -38.27 19.64 4.38
C LEU A 9 -37.86 18.26 3.86
N LEU A 10 -38.79 17.29 3.79
CA LEU A 10 -38.50 15.93 3.32
C LEU A 10 -38.49 15.80 1.79
N THR A 11 -39.12 16.71 1.05
CA THR A 11 -39.09 16.72 -0.42
C THR A 11 -37.81 17.31 -1.01
N PHE A 12 -37.06 18.12 -0.25
CA PHE A 12 -35.79 18.69 -0.72
C PHE A 12 -34.59 17.72 -0.59
N SER A 13 -34.65 16.73 0.29
CA SER A 13 -33.56 15.75 0.45
C SER A 13 -33.47 14.75 -0.71
N GLY A 14 -34.55 14.52 -1.46
CA GLY A 14 -34.54 13.63 -2.62
C GLY A 14 -33.83 14.23 -3.84
N LEU A 15 -33.88 15.56 -4.00
CA LEU A 15 -33.28 16.26 -5.15
C LEU A 15 -31.77 16.54 -5.00
N LEU A 16 -31.25 16.51 -3.77
CA LEU A 16 -29.80 16.66 -3.52
C LEU A 16 -28.99 15.36 -3.70
N ALA A 17 -29.64 14.19 -3.71
CA ALA A 17 -28.98 12.93 -3.99
C ALA A 17 -28.68 12.72 -5.50
N SER A 18 -29.32 13.50 -6.39
CA SER A 18 -29.14 13.37 -7.85
C SER A 18 -27.93 14.13 -8.41
N ALA A 19 -27.20 14.87 -7.57
CA ALA A 19 -26.01 15.63 -7.98
C ALA A 19 -24.70 14.91 -7.65
N ALA A 20 -24.74 13.67 -7.15
CA ALA A 20 -23.55 12.85 -7.13
C ALA A 20 -23.13 12.63 -8.60
N PRO A 21 -21.97 13.16 -9.04
CA PRO A 21 -21.52 12.94 -10.40
C PRO A 21 -21.46 11.43 -10.61
N LEU A 22 -22.15 10.94 -11.65
CA LEU A 22 -22.03 9.55 -12.07
C LEU A 22 -20.53 9.22 -12.15
N PRO A 23 -20.08 8.08 -11.59
CA PRO A 23 -18.68 7.70 -11.67
C PRO A 23 -18.30 7.75 -13.14
N ARG A 24 -17.40 8.69 -13.48
CA ARG A 24 -16.96 8.84 -14.87
C ARG A 24 -16.41 7.49 -15.30
N PRO A 25 -16.73 6.99 -16.51
CA PRO A 25 -16.11 5.78 -17.02
C PRO A 25 -14.60 5.95 -16.90
N ALA A 26 -13.96 5.01 -16.19
CA ALA A 26 -12.55 5.14 -15.86
C ALA A 26 -11.76 5.21 -17.17
N THR A 27 -11.12 6.35 -17.42
CA THR A 27 -10.27 6.48 -18.60
C THR A 27 -9.06 5.57 -18.43
N PRO A 28 -8.51 4.99 -19.51
CA PRO A 28 -7.30 4.18 -19.41
C PRO A 28 -6.18 4.91 -18.65
N LYS A 29 -6.01 6.21 -18.93
CA LYS A 29 -5.07 7.07 -18.20
C LYS A 29 -5.35 7.11 -16.69
N GLY A 30 -6.61 7.38 -16.28
CA GLY A 30 -6.98 7.44 -14.88
C GLY A 30 -6.78 6.11 -14.13
N ILE A 31 -7.01 4.98 -14.81
CA ILE A 31 -6.75 3.64 -14.26
C ILE A 31 -5.26 3.45 -13.98
N HIS A 32 -4.39 3.76 -14.96
CA HIS A 32 -2.95 3.60 -14.77
C HIS A 32 -2.36 4.59 -13.76
N GLU A 33 -2.89 5.82 -13.65
CA GLU A 33 -2.49 6.78 -12.60
C GLU A 33 -2.85 6.29 -11.20
N ALA A 34 -4.07 5.79 -11.02
CA ALA A 34 -4.51 5.24 -9.74
C ALA A 34 -3.68 4.01 -9.33
N ALA A 35 -3.46 3.08 -10.28
CA ALA A 35 -2.67 1.88 -10.03
C ALA A 35 -1.18 2.17 -9.79
N LEU A 36 -0.60 3.16 -10.48
CA LEU A 36 0.76 3.63 -10.22
C LEU A 36 0.90 4.09 -8.76
N ARG A 37 0.00 4.98 -8.30
CA ARG A 37 0.03 5.49 -6.93
C ARG A 37 -0.14 4.36 -5.92
N GLU A 38 -1.13 3.49 -6.12
CA GLU A 38 -1.38 2.35 -5.24
C GLU A 38 -0.15 1.44 -5.10
N HIS A 39 0.49 1.10 -6.21
CA HIS A 39 1.69 0.26 -6.18
C HIS A 39 2.89 0.96 -5.56
N GLN A 40 3.05 2.27 -5.71
CA GLN A 40 4.08 3.04 -5.01
C GLN A 40 3.86 3.03 -3.50
N GLU A 41 2.62 3.23 -3.04
CA GLU A 41 2.26 3.17 -1.62
C GLU A 41 2.51 1.78 -1.03
N LYS A 42 2.11 0.71 -1.75
CA LYS A 42 2.38 -0.67 -1.34
C LYS A 42 3.87 -1.00 -1.31
N ALA A 43 4.64 -0.53 -2.29
CA ALA A 43 6.09 -0.70 -2.30
C ALA A 43 6.73 -0.02 -1.08
N ALA A 44 6.33 1.22 -0.78
CA ALA A 44 6.84 1.95 0.39
C ALA A 44 6.48 1.26 1.71
N PHE A 45 5.23 0.77 1.83
CA PHE A 45 4.77 0.00 2.98
C PHE A 45 5.64 -1.25 3.21
N HIS A 46 5.81 -2.09 2.18
CA HIS A 46 6.62 -3.29 2.33
C HIS A 46 8.10 -3.00 2.59
N HIS A 47 8.64 -1.92 2.03
CA HIS A 47 9.99 -1.49 2.40
C HIS A 47 10.10 -1.11 3.88
N ALA A 48 9.12 -0.40 4.43
CA ALA A 48 9.09 -0.05 5.85
C ALA A 48 9.01 -1.30 6.74
N GLU A 49 8.15 -2.26 6.40
CA GLU A 49 8.04 -3.54 7.11
C GLU A 49 9.32 -4.38 7.04
N ALA A 50 10.04 -4.35 5.90
CA ALA A 50 11.34 -5.01 5.78
C ALA A 50 12.38 -4.39 6.72
N VAL A 51 12.41 -3.05 6.82
CA VAL A 51 13.30 -2.34 7.74
C VAL A 51 12.97 -2.66 9.20
N ASP A 52 11.69 -2.71 9.57
CA ASP A 52 11.28 -3.06 10.93
C ASP A 52 11.68 -4.50 11.29
N ASN A 53 11.46 -5.45 10.38
CA ASN A 53 11.87 -6.83 10.56
C ASN A 53 13.39 -6.97 10.69
N ARG A 54 14.18 -6.24 9.89
CA ARG A 54 15.65 -6.20 10.04
C ARG A 54 16.05 -5.72 11.43
N ASN A 55 15.44 -4.64 11.91
CA ASN A 55 15.73 -4.08 13.22
C ASN A 55 15.38 -5.07 14.34
N SER A 56 14.23 -5.74 14.23
CA SER A 56 13.79 -6.77 15.17
C SER A 56 14.71 -8.00 15.16
N ALA A 57 15.15 -8.44 13.98
CA ALA A 57 16.14 -9.50 13.84
C ALA A 57 17.45 -9.12 14.56
N GLN A 58 17.96 -7.90 14.34
CA GLN A 58 19.19 -7.41 14.98
C GLN A 58 19.07 -7.33 16.51
N ALA A 59 17.90 -6.92 17.01
CA ALA A 59 17.63 -6.91 18.45
C ALA A 59 17.68 -8.33 19.03
N HIS A 60 17.06 -9.31 18.36
CA HIS A 60 17.11 -10.71 18.77
C HIS A 60 18.51 -11.32 18.66
N LEU A 61 19.30 -10.94 17.64
CA LEU A 61 20.70 -11.36 17.52
C LEU A 61 21.53 -10.86 18.72
N THR A 62 21.34 -9.61 19.14
CA THR A 62 21.99 -9.07 20.34
C THR A 62 21.62 -9.88 21.59
N LYS A 63 20.33 -10.22 21.78
CA LYS A 63 19.88 -11.02 22.92
C LYS A 63 20.31 -12.48 22.86
N LEU A 64 20.47 -13.04 21.67
CA LEU A 64 21.07 -14.34 21.45
C LEU A 64 22.52 -14.36 21.93
N GLU A 65 23.32 -13.35 21.58
CA GLU A 65 24.72 -13.26 22.02
C GLU A 65 24.84 -13.08 23.55
N GLU A 66 23.94 -12.31 24.16
CA GLU A 66 23.83 -12.23 25.63
C GLU A 66 23.52 -13.60 26.25
N ALA A 67 22.56 -14.36 25.69
CA ALA A 67 22.17 -15.68 26.18
C ALA A 67 23.29 -16.73 26.01
N LYS A 68 24.05 -16.66 24.91
CA LYS A 68 25.25 -17.48 24.69
C LYS A 68 26.30 -17.24 25.77
N LYS A 69 26.55 -15.98 26.13
CA LYS A 69 27.50 -15.62 27.20
C LYS A 69 27.06 -16.15 28.57
N SER A 70 25.75 -16.17 28.86
CA SER A 70 25.23 -16.70 30.12
C SER A 70 25.04 -18.22 30.14
N GLY A 71 25.17 -18.91 28.99
CA GLY A 71 24.90 -20.34 28.86
C GLY A 71 23.42 -20.73 28.99
N ASP A 72 22.48 -19.79 28.82
CA ASP A 72 21.05 -20.08 28.95
C ASP A 72 20.50 -20.67 27.65
N GLN A 73 20.53 -22.00 27.56
CA GLN A 73 20.14 -22.72 26.34
C GLN A 73 18.70 -22.43 25.88
N ARG A 74 17.77 -22.17 26.81
CA ARG A 74 16.37 -21.87 26.46
C ARG A 74 16.28 -20.52 25.75
N LYS A 75 16.98 -19.50 26.27
CA LYS A 75 17.04 -18.18 25.64
C LYS A 75 17.77 -18.19 24.31
N ILE A 76 18.83 -19.00 24.19
CA ILE A 76 19.55 -19.18 22.91
C ILE A 76 18.59 -19.67 21.82
N VAL A 77 17.88 -20.78 22.06
CA VAL A 77 16.94 -21.36 21.09
C VAL A 77 15.81 -20.37 20.77
N PHE A 78 15.26 -19.70 21.79
CA PHE A 78 14.19 -18.73 21.60
C PHE A 78 14.63 -17.54 20.72
N HIS A 79 15.75 -16.89 21.05
CA HIS A 79 16.20 -15.72 20.31
C HIS A 79 16.73 -16.07 18.91
N GLN A 80 17.35 -17.24 18.74
CA GLN A 80 17.72 -17.74 17.41
C GLN A 80 16.48 -17.92 16.53
N SER A 81 15.45 -18.62 17.03
CA SER A 81 14.21 -18.82 16.28
C SER A 81 13.53 -17.50 15.90
N ARG A 82 13.53 -16.52 16.80
CA ARG A 82 12.95 -15.18 16.53
C ARG A 82 13.75 -14.40 15.51
N HIS A 83 15.08 -14.39 15.62
CA HIS A 83 15.96 -13.80 14.62
C HIS A 83 15.67 -14.39 13.23
N ASP A 84 15.64 -15.72 13.12
CA ASP A 84 15.46 -16.39 11.83
C ASP A 84 14.07 -16.13 11.24
N ALA A 85 13.03 -16.02 12.09
CA ALA A 85 11.70 -15.65 11.65
C ALA A 85 11.65 -14.23 11.08
N HIS A 86 12.26 -13.25 11.76
CA HIS A 86 12.29 -11.87 11.27
C HIS A 86 13.14 -11.71 9.99
N VAL A 87 14.25 -12.44 9.86
CA VAL A 87 15.02 -12.47 8.60
C VAL A 87 14.19 -13.02 7.44
N GLN A 88 13.35 -14.04 7.69
CA GLN A 88 12.44 -14.55 6.66
C GLN A 88 11.36 -13.53 6.29
N GLN A 89 10.78 -12.83 7.28
CA GLN A 89 9.79 -11.78 7.04
C GLN A 89 10.39 -10.57 6.31
N GLU A 90 11.61 -10.15 6.64
CA GLU A 90 12.35 -9.12 5.91
C GLU A 90 12.45 -9.49 4.42
N ARG A 91 12.91 -10.71 4.11
CA ARG A 91 13.05 -11.18 2.72
C ARG A 91 11.70 -11.17 1.99
N PHE A 92 10.66 -11.69 2.63
CA PHE A 92 9.31 -11.66 2.07
C PHE A 92 8.88 -10.23 1.71
N HIS A 93 9.06 -9.28 2.62
CA HIS A 93 8.69 -7.89 2.38
C HIS A 93 9.57 -7.20 1.33
N LEU A 94 10.85 -7.53 1.22
CA LEU A 94 11.71 -7.06 0.12
C LEU A 94 11.24 -7.60 -1.24
N ASP A 95 10.80 -8.85 -1.30
CA ASP A 95 10.25 -9.44 -2.52
C ASP A 95 8.91 -8.80 -2.92
N GLU A 96 8.03 -8.52 -1.97
CA GLU A 96 6.77 -7.78 -2.21
C GLU A 96 7.05 -6.34 -2.65
N HIS A 97 8.00 -5.66 -2.00
CA HIS A 97 8.45 -4.33 -2.40
C HIS A 97 8.91 -4.32 -3.86
N ALA A 98 9.79 -5.27 -4.24
CA ALA A 98 10.29 -5.36 -5.61
C ALA A 98 9.16 -5.62 -6.62
N ARG A 99 8.19 -6.49 -6.29
CA ARG A 99 7.02 -6.77 -7.13
C ARG A 99 6.15 -5.53 -7.33
N HIS A 100 5.85 -4.79 -6.26
CA HIS A 100 5.09 -3.56 -6.37
C HIS A 100 5.84 -2.43 -7.07
N GLN A 101 7.15 -2.33 -6.87
CA GLN A 101 7.98 -1.38 -7.60
C GLN A 101 7.97 -1.67 -9.11
N ALA A 102 8.08 -2.94 -9.51
CA ALA A 102 7.99 -3.34 -10.92
C ALA A 102 6.61 -3.04 -11.52
N ALA A 103 5.53 -3.30 -10.78
CA ALA A 103 4.17 -2.94 -11.20
C ALA A 103 4.00 -1.42 -11.36
N ALA A 104 4.50 -0.63 -10.41
CA ALA A 104 4.53 0.82 -10.53
C ALA A 104 5.28 1.27 -11.80
N THR A 105 6.47 0.71 -12.07
CA THR A 105 7.21 0.99 -13.32
C THR A 105 6.40 0.67 -14.56
N TYR A 106 5.71 -0.47 -14.60
CA TYR A 106 4.81 -0.82 -15.71
C TYR A 106 3.72 0.24 -15.92
N HIS A 107 3.01 0.64 -14.86
CA HIS A 107 1.97 1.66 -14.98
C HIS A 107 2.53 3.02 -15.41
N ALA A 108 3.72 3.40 -14.94
CA ALA A 108 4.40 4.61 -15.39
C ALA A 108 4.73 4.57 -16.90
N GLN A 109 5.16 3.43 -17.42
CA GLN A 109 5.41 3.23 -18.86
C GLN A 109 4.11 3.35 -19.67
N GLN A 110 3.01 2.75 -19.22
CA GLN A 110 1.70 2.89 -19.88
C GLN A 110 1.24 4.34 -19.96
N LEU A 111 1.43 5.11 -18.87
CA LEU A 111 1.12 6.54 -18.87
C LEU A 111 2.00 7.34 -19.84
N ALA A 112 3.27 6.97 -20.01
CA ALA A 112 4.12 7.58 -21.02
C ALA A 112 3.56 7.31 -22.43
N HIS A 113 3.20 6.07 -22.76
CA HIS A 113 2.61 5.73 -24.07
C HIS A 113 1.29 6.46 -24.35
N LEU A 114 0.46 6.67 -23.33
CA LEU A 114 -0.80 7.41 -23.47
C LEU A 114 -0.61 8.93 -23.65
N LYS A 115 0.57 9.48 -23.37
CA LYS A 115 0.87 10.91 -23.60
C LYS A 115 1.25 11.22 -25.06
N PHE A 116 1.74 10.24 -25.83
CA PHE A 116 2.27 10.42 -27.19
C PHE A 116 1.27 10.13 -28.32
N ARG A 117 -0.04 10.15 -28.04
CA ARG A 117 -1.06 10.05 -29.11
C ARG A 117 -1.86 11.35 -29.16
N SER A 118 -1.23 12.44 -29.62
CA SER A 118 -1.99 13.55 -30.20
C SER A 118 -2.44 13.11 -31.60
N ILE A 119 -3.70 13.35 -31.92
CA ILE A 119 -4.26 13.08 -33.26
C ILE A 119 -3.62 14.02 -34.30
N ASP A 120 -3.04 15.13 -33.86
CA ASP A 120 -2.37 16.13 -34.69
C ASP A 120 -1.01 15.68 -35.27
N GLU A 121 -0.47 14.53 -34.87
CA GLU A 121 0.79 13.95 -35.41
C GLU A 121 0.54 12.83 -36.45
N LEU A 122 -0.71 12.58 -36.84
CA LEU A 122 -1.10 11.54 -37.80
C LEU A 122 -1.45 12.06 -39.20
N ASP A 123 -1.28 13.36 -39.49
CA ASP A 123 -1.44 13.98 -40.82
C ASP A 123 -0.08 14.38 -41.45
#